data_AF-A0A7M1QGD3-F1
#
_entry.id   AF-A0A7M1QGD3-F1
#
_cell.length_a   1.000
_cell.length_b   1.000
_cell.length_c   1.000
_cell.angle_alpha   90.00
_cell.angle_beta   90.00
_cell.angle_gamma   90.00
#
_symmetry.space_group_name_H-M   'P 1'
#
loop_
_entity.id
_entity.type
_entity.pdbx_description
1 polymer ?
#
loop_
_entity_poly.entity_id
_entity_poly.type
_entity_poly.pdbx_seq_one_letter_code
_entity_poly.pdbx_strand_id
1 'polypeptide(L)'
;MGSYYANDNARLSGTQAPGDHQAWQHALDLALAAHNSEDALARYPHVAFAFPSSAPNPYSREYPLLDYRELKEWASSRGWRVRPAPERAPMGEKYSPPVRFTRLPSRYH
;
A
#
# COMPACT_ATOMS: atom_id res chain seq x y z
N MET A 1 -17.99 -46.68 13.03
CA MET A 1 -18.19 -45.56 13.98
C MET A 1 -16.84 -44.99 14.34
N GLY A 2 -16.71 -43.67 14.39
CA GLY A 2 -15.53 -42.94 14.91
C GLY A 2 -14.57 -42.48 13.82
N SER A 3 -14.95 -41.48 13.01
CA SER A 3 -14.76 -40.04 13.24
C SER A 3 -13.45 -39.54 12.62
N TYR A 4 -13.66 -38.86 11.49
CA TYR A 4 -12.71 -38.11 10.68
C TYR A 4 -12.18 -36.92 11.48
N TYR A 5 -10.91 -36.93 11.88
CA TYR A 5 -10.23 -35.69 12.25
C TYR A 5 -9.67 -35.06 10.97
N ALA A 6 -10.51 -34.27 10.32
CA ALA A 6 -10.07 -33.22 9.42
C ALA A 6 -9.23 -32.24 10.25
N ASN A 7 -7.91 -32.35 10.15
CA ASN A 7 -7.01 -31.31 10.61
C ASN A 7 -6.93 -30.25 9.51
N ASP A 8 -7.97 -29.44 9.43
CA ASP A 8 -7.96 -28.09 8.88
C ASP A 8 -7.02 -27.21 9.72
N ASN A 9 -5.72 -27.45 9.59
CA ASN A 9 -4.71 -26.45 9.96
C ASN A 9 -4.58 -25.46 8.81
N ALA A 10 -5.70 -24.84 8.46
CA ALA A 10 -5.74 -23.63 7.69
C ALA A 10 -5.07 -22.53 8.53
N ARG A 11 -4.09 -21.89 7.89
CA ARG A 11 -3.78 -20.47 8.08
C ARG A 11 -3.28 -20.12 9.47
N LEU A 12 -1.98 -20.18 9.67
CA LEU A 12 -1.21 -19.23 10.50
C LEU A 12 0.26 -19.62 10.43
N SER A 13 0.99 -19.05 9.47
CA SER A 13 2.43 -18.69 9.59
C SER A 13 2.98 -18.18 8.25
N GLY A 14 3.04 -16.86 8.10
CA GLY A 14 4.36 -16.21 8.05
C GLY A 14 5.20 -16.28 6.78
N THR A 15 4.61 -16.36 5.59
CA THR A 15 5.36 -16.10 4.35
C THR A 15 4.55 -15.14 3.49
N GLN A 16 4.88 -13.84 3.55
CA GLN A 16 4.40 -12.85 2.59
C GLN A 16 4.72 -13.37 1.20
N ALA A 17 3.71 -13.87 0.52
CA ALA A 17 3.86 -14.49 -0.78
C ALA A 17 3.93 -13.37 -1.83
N PRO A 18 4.55 -13.60 -2.99
CA PRO A 18 4.48 -12.68 -4.12
C PRO A 18 3.04 -12.33 -4.57
N GLY A 19 1.99 -12.96 -4.03
CA GLY A 19 0.58 -12.59 -4.21
C GLY A 19 0.05 -11.51 -3.26
N ASP A 20 0.75 -11.17 -2.17
CA ASP A 20 0.28 -10.18 -1.20
C ASP A 20 0.30 -8.75 -1.77
N HIS A 21 1.35 -8.36 -2.51
CA HIS A 21 1.46 -6.99 -3.03
C HIS A 21 0.30 -6.63 -3.97
N GLN A 22 -0.15 -7.56 -4.83
CA GLN A 22 -1.32 -7.35 -5.69
C GLN A 22 -2.61 -7.17 -4.88
N ALA A 23 -2.77 -7.93 -3.79
CA ALA A 23 -3.91 -7.77 -2.89
C ALA A 23 -3.89 -6.39 -2.21
N TRP A 24 -2.73 -5.92 -1.78
CA TRP A 24 -2.56 -4.57 -1.23
C TRP A 24 -2.81 -3.47 -2.27
N GLN A 25 -2.33 -3.64 -3.50
CA GLN A 25 -2.62 -2.72 -4.61
C GLN A 25 -4.12 -2.66 -4.91
N HIS A 26 -4.79 -3.81 -4.94
CA HIS A 26 -6.23 -3.89 -5.19
C HIS A 26 -7.04 -3.27 -4.04
N ALA A 27 -6.65 -3.52 -2.78
CA ALA A 27 -7.27 -2.88 -1.62
C ALA A 27 -7.09 -1.35 -1.64
N LEU A 28 -5.91 -0.86 -2.05
CA LEU A 28 -5.65 0.57 -2.22
C LEU A 28 -6.50 1.16 -3.36
N ASP A 29 -6.62 0.45 -4.47
CA ASP A 29 -7.47 0.85 -5.60
C ASP A 29 -8.94 1.02 -5.17
N LEU A 30 -9.49 0.00 -4.51
CA LEU A 30 -10.86 0.02 -4.00
C LEU A 30 -11.06 1.14 -2.97
N ALA A 31 -10.09 1.34 -2.07
CA ALA A 31 -10.15 2.40 -1.07
C ALA A 31 -10.17 3.78 -1.75
N LEU A 32 -9.31 4.02 -2.74
CA LEU A 32 -9.28 5.28 -3.50
C LEU A 32 -10.55 5.49 -4.34
N ALA A 33 -11.08 4.42 -4.94
CA ALA A 33 -12.33 4.47 -5.69
C ALA A 33 -13.54 4.80 -4.80
N ALA A 34 -13.58 4.23 -3.59
CA ALA A 34 -14.60 4.52 -2.58
C ALA A 34 -14.43 5.92 -1.96
N HIS A 35 -13.20 6.40 -1.87
CA HIS A 35 -12.84 7.73 -1.36
C HIS A 35 -13.17 8.78 -2.43
N ASN A 36 -14.46 9.06 -2.63
CA ASN A 36 -14.99 9.99 -3.64
C ASN A 36 -14.60 11.48 -3.43
N SER A 37 -13.50 11.74 -2.73
CA SER A 37 -12.94 13.07 -2.48
C SER A 37 -11.77 13.37 -3.42
N GLU A 38 -11.42 14.64 -3.53
CA GLU A 38 -10.31 15.10 -4.37
C GLU A 38 -8.94 14.79 -3.75
N ASP A 39 -8.89 14.52 -2.44
CA ASP A 39 -7.70 14.08 -1.73
C ASP A 39 -7.96 12.85 -0.85
N ALA A 40 -6.97 11.97 -0.77
CA ALA A 40 -6.95 10.79 0.08
C ALA A 40 -5.56 10.62 0.70
N LEU A 41 -5.50 10.02 1.88
CA LEU A 41 -4.27 9.79 2.63
C LEU A 41 -4.12 8.29 2.93
N ALA A 42 -2.99 7.72 2.53
CA ALA A 42 -2.63 6.35 2.86
C ALA A 42 -1.43 6.33 3.81
N ARG A 43 -1.45 5.36 4.73
CA ARG A 43 -0.33 5.12 5.66
C ARG A 43 0.84 4.51 4.91
N TYR A 44 2.06 4.95 5.23
CA TYR A 44 3.28 4.50 4.56
C TYR A 44 3.40 2.97 4.49
N PRO A 45 3.17 2.18 5.57
CA PRO A 45 3.32 0.73 5.51
C PRO A 45 2.39 0.06 4.49
N HIS A 46 1.15 0.54 4.35
CA HIS A 46 0.18 -0.04 3.41
C HIS A 46 0.63 0.16 1.96
N VAL A 47 1.17 1.35 1.66
CA VAL A 47 1.68 1.66 0.33
C VAL A 47 3.00 0.93 0.07
N ALA A 48 3.85 0.79 1.08
CA ALA A 48 5.09 0.03 0.99
C ALA A 48 4.83 -1.46 0.73
N PHE A 49 3.80 -2.07 1.35
CA PHE A 49 3.41 -3.45 1.03
C PHE A 49 2.79 -3.59 -0.37
N ALA A 50 2.10 -2.57 -0.87
CA ALA A 50 1.55 -2.55 -2.23
C ALA A 50 2.62 -2.35 -3.31
N PHE A 51 3.65 -1.55 -3.02
CA PHE A 51 4.74 -1.22 -3.93
C PHE A 51 6.08 -1.47 -3.25
N PRO A 52 6.43 -2.74 -2.99
CA PRO A 52 7.70 -3.08 -2.36
C PRO A 52 8.83 -2.86 -3.36
N SER A 53 9.78 -2.02 -3.01
CA SER A 53 11.04 -1.88 -3.74
C SER A 53 11.91 -3.12 -3.52
N SER A 54 12.70 -3.47 -4.53
CA SER A 54 13.72 -4.53 -4.43
C SER A 54 14.83 -4.20 -3.43
N ALA A 55 14.98 -2.93 -3.05
CA ALA A 55 15.94 -2.51 -2.05
C ALA A 55 15.39 -2.71 -0.62
N PRO A 56 16.19 -3.22 0.32
CA PRO A 56 15.78 -3.30 1.72
C PRO A 56 15.60 -1.90 2.31
N ASN A 57 14.63 -1.75 3.21
CA ASN A 57 14.40 -0.48 3.91
C ASN A 57 15.52 -0.23 4.94
N PRO A 58 16.31 0.85 4.80
CA PRO A 58 17.41 1.14 5.72
C PRO A 58 16.94 1.68 7.08
N TYR A 59 15.67 2.11 7.19
CA TYR A 59 15.13 2.77 8.39
C TYR A 59 14.21 1.88 9.23
N SER A 60 13.58 0.86 8.62
CA SER A 60 12.62 -0.01 9.32
C SER A 60 12.71 -1.44 8.78
N ARG A 61 12.62 -2.43 9.66
CA ARG A 61 12.57 -3.86 9.28
C ARG A 61 11.16 -4.42 9.20
N GLU A 62 10.16 -3.65 9.64
CA GLU A 62 8.76 -4.07 9.73
C GLU A 62 8.03 -4.00 8.38
N TYR A 63 8.49 -3.16 7.46
CA TYR A 63 7.91 -3.00 6.13
C TYR A 63 9.00 -2.75 5.08
N PRO A 64 8.78 -3.21 3.84
CA PRO A 64 9.74 -3.02 2.74
C PRO A 64 9.92 -1.54 2.41
N LEU A 65 10.94 -1.22 1.62
CA LEU A 65 11.13 0.14 1.14
C LEU A 65 10.06 0.42 0.09
N LEU A 66 9.40 1.57 0.16
CA LEU A 66 8.42 1.96 -0.86
C LEU A 66 9.10 2.29 -2.19
N ASP A 67 8.67 1.64 -3.27
CA ASP A 67 8.99 2.06 -4.62
C ASP A 67 8.11 3.25 -5.04
N TYR A 68 8.62 4.46 -4.83
CA TYR A 68 7.92 5.69 -5.20
C TYR A 68 7.74 5.84 -6.72
N ARG A 69 8.58 5.22 -7.55
CA ARG A 69 8.43 5.29 -9.01
C ARG A 69 7.22 4.48 -9.43
N GLU A 70 7.17 3.21 -9.03
CA GLU A 70 6.07 2.32 -9.37
C GLU A 70 4.74 2.86 -8.84
N LEU A 71 4.71 3.31 -7.58
CA LEU A 71 3.55 3.95 -6.98
C LEU A 71 3.06 5.16 -7.80
N LYS A 72 3.98 6.02 -8.24
CA LYS A 72 3.65 7.22 -9.00
C LYS A 72 3.09 6.87 -10.38
N GLU A 73 3.66 5.87 -11.05
CA GLU A 73 3.18 5.38 -12.35
C GLU A 73 1.79 4.76 -12.23
N TRP A 74 1.61 3.86 -11.26
CA TRP A 74 0.33 3.22 -10.95
C TRP A 74 -0.78 4.22 -10.65
N ALA A 75 -0.47 5.22 -9.82
CA ALA A 75 -1.42 6.27 -9.45
C ALA A 75 -1.72 7.19 -10.63
N SER A 76 -0.70 7.60 -11.39
CA SER A 76 -0.89 8.45 -12.57
C SER A 76 -1.76 7.78 -13.62
N SER A 77 -1.61 6.47 -13.83
CA SER A 77 -2.46 5.67 -14.73
C SER A 77 -3.93 5.64 -14.29
N ARG A 78 -4.22 5.94 -13.02
CA ARG A 78 -5.58 5.98 -12.44
C ARG A 78 -6.10 7.41 -12.23
N GLY A 79 -5.37 8.40 -12.74
CA GLY A 79 -5.73 9.81 -12.57
C GLY A 79 -5.44 10.34 -11.16
N TRP A 80 -4.51 9.73 -10.41
CA TRP A 80 -4.08 10.19 -9.10
C TRP A 80 -2.65 10.74 -9.14
N ARG A 81 -2.41 11.83 -8.41
CA ARG A 81 -1.10 12.39 -8.11
C ARG A 81 -0.68 11.98 -6.71
N VAL A 82 0.52 11.44 -6.61
CA VAL A 82 1.11 11.01 -5.35
C VAL A 82 2.11 12.04 -4.86
N ARG A 83 2.01 12.42 -3.59
CA ARG A 83 3.03 13.22 -2.90
C ARG A 83 3.26 12.67 -1.49
N PRO A 84 4.52 12.53 -1.04
CA PRO A 84 4.78 12.34 0.39
C PRO A 84 4.25 13.57 1.14
N ALA A 85 3.54 13.33 2.24
CA ALA A 85 2.97 14.35 3.12
C ALA A 85 3.67 14.30 4.49
N PRO A 86 4.95 14.69 4.58
CA PRO A 86 5.69 14.70 5.83
C PRO A 86 5.06 15.61 6.89
N GLU A 87 4.31 16.65 6.47
CA GLU A 87 3.53 17.49 7.36
C GLU A 87 2.42 16.75 8.14
N ARG A 88 2.01 15.56 7.65
CA ARG A 88 1.00 14.72 8.27
C ARG A 88 1.59 13.50 8.99
N ALA A 89 2.91 13.37 9.01
CA ALA A 89 3.57 12.30 9.73
C ALA A 89 3.40 12.49 11.25
N PRO A 90 2.93 11.48 12.00
CA PRO A 90 2.91 11.57 13.45
C PRO A 90 4.33 11.77 13.99
N MET A 91 4.43 12.50 15.09
CA MET A 91 5.68 12.91 15.72
C MET A 91 6.47 11.67 16.18
N GLY A 92 7.37 11.16 15.33
CA GLY A 92 8.08 9.89 15.52
C GLY A 92 8.36 9.15 14.21
N GLU A 93 7.52 9.33 13.19
CA GLU A 93 7.64 8.67 11.87
C GLU A 93 8.32 9.59 10.84
N LYS A 94 9.44 10.20 11.24
CA LYS A 94 10.16 11.19 10.40
C LYS A 94 10.68 10.61 9.08
N TYR A 95 10.87 9.29 9.03
CA TYR A 95 11.45 8.56 7.90
C TYR A 95 10.42 7.79 7.05
N SER A 96 9.14 7.82 7.42
CA SER A 96 8.08 7.09 6.72
C SER A 96 6.82 7.95 6.63
N PRO A 97 6.90 9.12 5.94
CA PRO A 97 5.79 10.03 5.88
C PRO A 97 4.60 9.39 5.14
N PRO A 98 3.36 9.66 5.57
CA PRO A 98 2.19 9.17 4.88
C PRO A 98 2.14 9.70 3.45
N VAL A 99 1.48 8.94 2.59
CA VAL A 99 1.37 9.23 1.17
C VAL A 99 0.02 9.87 0.89
N ARG A 100 0.04 11.09 0.36
CA ARG A 100 -1.17 11.78 -0.10
C ARG A 100 -1.41 11.49 -1.58
N PHE A 101 -2.62 11.07 -1.88
CA PHE A 101 -3.18 10.94 -3.21
C PHE A 101 -4.08 12.14 -3.46
N THR A 102 -3.91 12.79 -4.61
CA THR A 102 -4.74 13.92 -5.03
C THR A 102 -5.25 13.61 -6.41
N ARG A 103 -6.54 13.76 -6.69
CA ARG A 103 -7.07 13.53 -8.04
C ARG A 103 -6.40 14.52 -8.99
N LEU A 104 -5.86 14.00 -10.09
CA LEU A 104 -5.41 14.85 -11.18
C LEU A 104 -6.68 15.41 -11.83
N PRO A 105 -6.75 16.72 -12.09
CA PRO A 105 -7.81 17.25 -12.93
C PRO A 105 -7.69 16.51 -14.26
N SER A 106 -8.75 15.80 -14.64
CA SER A 106 -8.82 15.13 -15.94
C SER A 106 -8.47 16.17 -16.99
N ARG A 107 -7.28 16.06 -17.58
CA ARG A 107 -7.01 16.82 -18.80
C ARG A 107 -7.94 16.22 -19.83
N TYR A 108 -9.03 16.93 -20.07
CA TYR A 108 -9.82 16.82 -21.29
C TYR A 108 -8.87 16.59 -22.47
N HIS A 109 -9.07 15.49 -23.18
CA HIS A 109 -8.51 15.29 -24.51
C HIS A 109 -9.54 14.62 -25.39
#